data_AF-A0A4R4YLN5-F1
#
_entry.id   AF-A0A4R4YLN5-F1
#
_cell.length_a   1.000
_cell.length_b   1.000
_cell.length_c   1.000
_cell.angle_alpha   90.00
_cell.angle_beta   90.00
_cell.angle_gamma   90.00
#
_symmetry.space_group_name_H-M   'P 1'
#
loop_
_entity.id
_entity.type
_entity.pdbx_description
1 polymer ?
#
loop_
_entity_poly.entity_id
_entity_poly.type
_entity_poly.pdbx_seq_one_letter_code
_entity_poly.pdbx_strand_id
1 'polypeptide(L)'
;MGYSGASGGHEAILAAERLVERHRYGGPSAWLGIDQITGRLRLAVDRVMGEGGLWAPELAARALRQAEGDVQEAAQLIRAHRSTLPRVAYSEPVHADELRVSRRISPAFRNPPGSQLLGRTLDYVGRLLDLMPEEQAKARADRPEPAPDPE
;
A
#
# COMPACT_ATOMS: atom_id res chain seq x y z
N MET A 1 22.47 49.57 -16.26
CA MET A 1 22.80 48.55 -15.24
C MET A 1 22.26 47.23 -15.77
N GLY A 2 23.11 46.37 -16.32
CA GLY A 2 22.68 45.15 -17.00
C GLY A 2 22.56 43.99 -16.01
N TYR A 3 21.44 43.29 -16.02
CA TYR A 3 21.29 42.04 -15.27
C TYR A 3 21.99 40.92 -16.04
N SER A 4 23.05 40.35 -15.46
CA SER A 4 23.67 39.11 -15.92
C SER A 4 22.86 37.92 -15.39
N GLY A 5 22.51 36.97 -16.25
CA GLY A 5 21.81 35.76 -15.83
C GLY A 5 22.64 34.97 -14.81
N ALA A 6 22.14 34.86 -13.58
CA ALA A 6 22.76 34.05 -12.55
C ALA A 6 22.32 32.59 -12.72
N SER A 7 23.27 31.64 -12.78
CA SER A 7 22.95 30.20 -12.78
C SER A 7 22.98 29.65 -11.36
N GLY A 8 21.82 29.53 -10.70
CA GLY A 8 21.69 28.95 -9.36
C GLY A 8 20.87 27.65 -9.29
N GLY A 9 20.34 27.18 -10.44
CA GLY A 9 19.37 26.08 -10.46
C GLY A 9 19.90 24.76 -9.93
N HIS A 10 21.13 24.39 -10.27
CA HIS A 10 21.73 23.12 -9.81
C HIS A 10 21.95 23.11 -8.29
N GLU A 11 22.48 24.20 -7.73
CA GLU A 11 22.67 24.32 -6.27
C GLU A 11 21.34 24.28 -5.52
N ALA A 12 20.30 24.90 -6.07
CA ALA A 12 18.96 24.86 -5.51
C ALA A 12 18.37 23.44 -5.52
N ILE A 13 18.56 22.67 -6.62
CA ILE A 13 18.15 21.27 -6.71
C ILE A 13 18.85 20.44 -5.63
N LEU A 14 20.18 20.51 -5.52
CA LEU A 14 20.93 19.76 -4.52
C LEU A 14 20.54 20.14 -3.09
N ALA A 15 20.23 21.42 -2.84
CA ALA A 15 19.74 21.86 -1.54
C ALA A 15 18.35 21.29 -1.22
N ALA A 16 17.47 21.21 -2.21
CA ALA A 16 16.14 20.60 -2.06
C ALA A 16 16.26 19.09 -1.81
N GLU A 17 17.11 18.37 -2.53
CA GLU A 17 17.36 16.93 -2.31
C GLU A 17 17.85 16.65 -0.88
N ARG A 18 18.83 17.43 -0.39
CA ARG A 18 19.30 17.33 1.00
C ARG A 18 18.21 17.66 2.02
N LEU A 19 17.29 18.56 1.69
CA LEU A 19 16.15 18.87 2.56
C LEU A 19 15.22 17.66 2.65
N VAL A 20 14.84 17.07 1.50
CA VAL A 20 14.02 15.86 1.44
C VAL A 20 14.67 14.72 2.23
N GLU A 21 15.96 14.45 2.01
CA GLU A 21 16.68 13.37 2.71
C GLU A 21 16.64 13.56 4.23
N ARG A 22 16.92 14.79 4.71
CA ARG A 22 16.89 15.11 6.14
C ARG A 22 15.49 14.92 6.75
N HIS A 23 14.43 15.34 6.06
CA HIS A 23 13.07 15.20 6.58
C HIS A 23 12.59 13.75 6.54
N ARG A 24 12.93 13.01 5.49
CA ARG A 24 12.56 11.61 5.32
C ARG A 24 13.20 10.69 6.36
N TYR A 25 14.45 10.95 6.74
CA TYR A 25 15.23 10.05 7.60
C TYR A 25 15.53 10.60 9.00
N GLY A 26 15.32 11.89 9.25
CA GLY A 26 15.69 12.57 10.50
C GLY A 26 14.57 12.71 11.55
N GLY A 27 13.44 12.01 11.39
CA GLY A 27 12.32 12.06 12.33
C GLY A 27 12.64 11.42 13.70
N PRO A 28 12.02 11.87 14.80
CA PRO A 28 12.26 11.33 16.14
C PRO A 28 11.53 10.00 16.41
N SER A 29 10.63 9.58 15.53
CA SER A 29 9.90 8.32 15.67
C SER A 29 10.81 7.12 15.43
N ALA A 30 10.39 5.95 15.91
CA ALA A 30 11.00 4.70 15.49
C ALA A 30 10.97 4.54 13.96
N TRP A 31 11.96 3.84 13.42
CA TRP A 31 12.03 3.54 12.00
C TRP A 31 10.82 2.72 11.54
N LEU A 32 10.18 3.15 10.45
CA LEU A 32 9.03 2.43 9.89
C LEU A 32 9.50 1.15 9.17
N GLY A 33 9.21 0.00 9.80
CA GLY A 33 9.55 -1.33 9.31
C GLY A 33 8.77 -1.72 8.06
N ILE A 34 9.38 -2.56 7.22
CA ILE A 34 8.69 -3.08 6.01
C ILE A 34 7.54 -4.00 6.39
N ASP A 35 7.74 -4.85 7.40
CA ASP A 35 6.74 -5.71 8.03
C ASP A 35 5.57 -4.91 8.62
N GLN A 36 5.84 -3.74 9.21
CA GLN A 36 4.80 -2.86 9.72
C GLN A 36 3.91 -2.35 8.57
N ILE A 37 4.51 -1.91 7.47
CA ILE A 37 3.78 -1.41 6.30
C ILE A 37 3.00 -2.54 5.61
N THR A 38 3.63 -3.69 5.35
CA THR A 38 2.95 -4.82 4.70
C THR A 38 1.86 -5.43 5.58
N GLY A 39 2.06 -5.50 6.89
CA GLY A 39 1.11 -6.07 7.84
C GLY A 39 -0.09 -5.16 8.16
N ARG A 40 0.17 -3.85 8.34
CA ARG A 40 -0.81 -2.89 8.87
C ARG A 40 -1.37 -1.93 7.83
N LEU A 41 -0.65 -1.65 6.74
CA LEU A 41 -1.06 -0.73 5.67
C LEU A 41 -1.32 -1.45 4.34
N ARG A 42 -1.77 -2.71 4.40
CA ARG A 42 -1.91 -3.61 3.23
C ARG A 42 -2.67 -3.02 2.05
N LEU A 43 -3.73 -2.23 2.29
CA LEU A 43 -4.50 -1.61 1.19
C LEU A 43 -3.69 -0.58 0.41
N ALA A 44 -2.78 0.14 1.06
CA ALA A 44 -1.85 1.06 0.39
C ALA A 44 -0.82 0.26 -0.42
N VAL A 45 -0.30 -0.84 0.15
CA VAL A 45 0.62 -1.74 -0.55
C VAL A 45 -0.03 -2.34 -1.79
N ASP A 46 -1.25 -2.86 -1.68
CA ASP A 46 -2.04 -3.41 -2.78
C ASP A 46 -2.26 -2.36 -3.89
N ARG A 47 -2.58 -1.12 -3.50
CA ARG A 47 -2.79 -0.02 -4.43
C ARG A 47 -1.51 0.35 -5.18
N VAL A 48 -0.38 0.44 -4.48
CA VAL A 48 0.93 0.69 -5.09
C VAL A 48 1.34 -0.43 -6.04
N MET A 49 1.13 -1.70 -5.68
CA MET A 49 1.41 -2.83 -6.57
C MET A 49 0.54 -2.80 -7.82
N GLY A 50 -0.76 -2.53 -7.66
CA GLY A 50 -1.73 -2.46 -8.75
C GLY A 50 -1.44 -1.32 -9.73
N GLU A 51 -1.26 -0.10 -9.23
CA GLU A 51 -0.96 1.08 -10.05
C GLU A 51 0.50 1.05 -10.59
N GLY A 52 1.41 0.41 -9.85
CA GLY A 52 2.82 0.23 -10.23
C GLY A 52 3.03 -0.87 -11.28
N GLY A 53 2.09 -1.80 -11.41
CA GLY A 53 2.18 -2.93 -12.35
C GLY A 53 3.23 -3.96 -11.97
N LEU A 54 3.53 -4.10 -10.68
CA LEU A 54 4.51 -5.07 -10.16
C LEU A 54 4.00 -5.65 -8.84
N TRP A 55 3.78 -6.97 -8.83
CA TRP A 55 3.45 -7.71 -7.61
C TRP A 55 4.71 -7.99 -6.79
N ALA A 56 5.05 -7.06 -5.89
CA ALA A 56 6.20 -7.16 -4.99
C ALA A 56 5.92 -6.39 -3.67
N PRO A 57 5.30 -7.03 -2.67
CA PRO A 57 4.82 -6.34 -1.46
C PRO A 57 5.92 -5.58 -0.70
N GLU A 58 7.10 -6.17 -0.56
CA GLU A 58 8.22 -5.53 0.14
C GLU A 58 8.80 -4.33 -0.61
N LEU A 59 8.84 -4.38 -1.95
CA LEU A 59 9.26 -3.25 -2.77
C LEU A 59 8.22 -2.12 -2.72
N ALA A 60 6.94 -2.45 -2.81
CA ALA A 60 5.86 -1.49 -2.66
C ALA A 60 5.88 -0.81 -1.28
N ALA A 61 6.15 -1.57 -0.21
CA ALA A 61 6.35 -1.02 1.13
C ALA A 61 7.58 -0.11 1.23
N ARG A 62 8.70 -0.47 0.60
CA ARG A 62 9.89 0.41 0.50
C ARG A 62 9.55 1.71 -0.23
N ALA A 63 8.83 1.62 -1.35
CA ALA A 63 8.40 2.78 -2.12
C ALA A 63 7.45 3.68 -1.32
N LEU A 64 6.49 3.11 -0.58
CA LEU A 64 5.61 3.87 0.34
C LEU A 64 6.40 4.62 1.40
N ARG A 65 7.38 3.96 2.04
CA ARG A 65 8.25 4.62 3.02
C ARG A 65 9.09 5.72 2.39
N GLN A 66 9.64 5.47 1.20
CA GLN A 66 10.44 6.45 0.46
C GLN A 66 9.61 7.65 0.00
N ALA A 67 8.35 7.42 -0.38
CA ALA A 67 7.41 8.47 -0.79
C ALA A 67 6.71 9.14 0.40
N GLU A 68 7.13 8.86 1.64
CA GLU A 68 6.56 9.45 2.86
C GLU A 68 5.03 9.23 2.97
N GLY A 69 4.56 8.09 2.43
CA GLY A 69 3.15 7.71 2.39
C GLY A 69 2.38 8.17 1.15
N ASP A 70 2.97 8.95 0.25
CA ASP A 70 2.33 9.32 -1.03
C ASP A 70 2.24 8.09 -1.94
N VAL A 71 1.00 7.62 -2.15
CA VAL A 71 0.70 6.42 -2.93
C VAL A 71 0.98 6.64 -4.43
N GLN A 72 0.74 7.83 -4.96
CA GLN A 72 0.95 8.12 -6.37
C GLN A 72 2.45 8.14 -6.71
N GLU A 73 3.24 8.80 -5.86
CA GLU A 73 4.69 8.80 -5.97
C GLU A 73 5.27 7.40 -5.75
N ALA A 74 4.79 6.66 -4.74
CA ALA A 74 5.21 5.27 -4.53
C ALA A 74 4.93 4.38 -5.74
N ALA A 75 3.75 4.51 -6.37
CA ALA A 75 3.43 3.78 -7.59
C ALA A 75 4.36 4.19 -8.76
N GLN A 76 4.73 5.48 -8.85
CA GLN A 76 5.67 5.96 -9.86
C GLN A 76 7.08 5.39 -9.65
N LEU A 77 7.56 5.32 -8.39
CA LEU A 77 8.82 4.66 -8.04
C LEU A 77 8.82 3.19 -8.46
N ILE A 78 7.71 2.47 -8.26
CA ILE A 78 7.58 1.08 -8.71
C ILE A 78 7.58 0.96 -10.24
N ARG A 79 6.90 1.87 -10.97
CA ARG A 79 6.94 1.89 -12.44
C ARG A 79 8.35 2.14 -12.96
N ALA A 80 9.07 3.09 -12.36
CA ALA A 80 10.45 3.39 -12.69
C ALA A 80 11.38 2.21 -12.37
N HIS A 81 11.21 1.56 -11.21
CA HIS A 81 11.99 0.38 -10.87
C HIS A 81 11.74 -0.77 -11.85
N ARG A 82 10.48 -1.06 -12.18
CA ARG A 82 10.08 -2.10 -13.13
C ARG A 82 10.72 -1.90 -14.51
N SER A 83 10.90 -0.67 -14.99
CA SER A 83 11.52 -0.41 -16.30
C SER A 83 13.01 -0.76 -16.35
N THR A 84 13.67 -0.88 -15.19
CA THR A 84 15.07 -1.31 -15.09
C THR A 84 15.24 -2.82 -15.08
N LEU A 85 14.16 -3.59 -14.90
CA LEU A 85 14.21 -5.05 -14.77
C LEU A 85 14.12 -5.74 -16.14
N PRO A 86 14.91 -6.81 -16.39
CA PRO A 86 14.76 -7.62 -17.58
C PRO A 86 13.45 -8.42 -17.53
N ARG A 87 12.83 -8.61 -18.69
CA ARG A 87 11.65 -9.49 -18.80
C ARG A 87 12.11 -10.94 -19.01
N VAL A 88 12.11 -11.71 -17.94
CA VAL A 88 12.66 -13.08 -17.93
C VAL A 88 11.71 -14.15 -18.45
N ALA A 89 10.40 -13.96 -18.32
CA ALA A 89 9.39 -14.94 -18.70
C ALA A 89 8.00 -14.31 -18.85
N TYR A 90 7.06 -15.12 -19.34
CA TYR A 90 5.62 -14.85 -19.36
C TYR A 90 4.91 -15.96 -18.57
N SER A 91 3.87 -15.60 -17.82
CA SER A 91 3.02 -16.60 -17.16
C SER A 91 2.03 -17.19 -18.15
N GLU A 92 1.54 -18.37 -17.83
CA GLU A 92 0.35 -18.92 -18.50
C GLU A 92 -0.90 -18.15 -18.06
N PRO A 93 -1.96 -18.10 -18.90
CA PRO A 93 -3.26 -17.57 -18.49
C PRO A 93 -3.84 -18.37 -17.32
N VAL A 94 -4.40 -17.68 -16.32
CA VAL A 94 -5.06 -18.33 -15.18
C VAL A 94 -6.55 -18.50 -15.47
N HIS A 95 -7.10 -19.69 -15.20
CA HIS A 95 -8.53 -19.94 -15.28
C HIS A 95 -9.25 -19.40 -14.04
N ALA A 96 -10.28 -18.58 -14.23
CA ALA A 96 -11.03 -17.97 -13.14
C ALA A 96 -11.73 -18.99 -12.22
N ASP A 97 -12.05 -20.16 -12.77
CA ASP A 97 -12.70 -21.27 -12.04
C ASP A 97 -11.74 -21.95 -11.04
N GLU A 98 -10.43 -21.76 -11.18
CA GLU A 98 -9.40 -22.30 -10.28
C GLU A 98 -9.03 -21.32 -9.14
N LEU A 99 -9.63 -20.12 -9.12
CA LEU A 99 -9.34 -19.13 -8.10
C LEU A 99 -9.84 -19.59 -6.74
N ARG A 100 -8.94 -19.58 -5.74
CA ARG A 100 -9.34 -19.69 -4.34
C ARG A 100 -10.02 -18.39 -3.91
N VAL A 101 -11.34 -18.39 -3.95
CA VAL A 101 -12.17 -17.22 -3.65
C VAL A 101 -12.04 -16.81 -2.17
N SER A 102 -11.58 -15.59 -1.93
CA SER A 102 -11.63 -14.93 -0.60
C SER A 102 -12.86 -14.03 -0.42
N ARG A 103 -13.49 -13.63 -1.53
CA ARG A 103 -14.68 -12.78 -1.60
C ARG A 103 -15.40 -12.97 -2.93
N ARG A 104 -16.72 -13.10 -2.91
CA ARG A 104 -17.61 -13.27 -4.07
C ARG A 104 -18.97 -12.64 -3.80
N ILE A 105 -19.35 -11.64 -4.58
CA ILE A 105 -20.62 -10.92 -4.45
C ILE A 105 -21.25 -10.78 -5.83
N SER A 106 -22.56 -10.96 -5.92
CA SER A 106 -23.32 -10.74 -7.15
C SER A 106 -24.52 -9.83 -6.85
N PRO A 107 -24.51 -8.56 -7.34
CA PRO A 107 -25.63 -7.65 -7.12
C PRO A 107 -26.83 -7.93 -8.03
N ALA A 108 -26.65 -8.73 -9.09
CA ALA A 108 -27.68 -8.99 -10.10
C ALA A 108 -28.86 -9.84 -9.57
N PHE A 109 -28.62 -10.63 -8.52
CA PHE A 109 -29.61 -11.54 -7.96
C PHE A 109 -29.50 -11.55 -6.44
N ARG A 110 -30.64 -11.67 -5.75
CA ARG A 110 -30.67 -11.86 -4.29
C ARG A 110 -29.90 -13.14 -3.89
N ASN A 111 -30.20 -14.24 -4.59
CA ASN A 111 -29.61 -15.56 -4.35
C ASN A 111 -29.01 -16.10 -5.68
N PRO A 112 -27.78 -15.70 -6.03
CA PRO A 112 -27.11 -16.26 -7.20
C PRO A 112 -26.81 -17.75 -7.01
N PRO A 113 -26.55 -18.52 -8.07
CA PRO A 113 -25.96 -19.85 -7.95
C PRO A 113 -24.66 -19.79 -7.12
N GLY A 114 -24.51 -20.67 -6.13
CA GLY A 114 -23.40 -20.64 -5.17
C GLY A 114 -23.54 -19.55 -4.08
N SER A 115 -22.66 -19.56 -3.09
CA SER A 115 -22.74 -18.66 -1.93
C SER A 115 -22.27 -17.23 -2.25
N GLN A 116 -22.89 -16.24 -1.59
CA GLN A 116 -22.33 -14.90 -1.49
C GLN A 116 -21.34 -14.89 -0.32
N LEU A 117 -20.08 -14.57 -0.61
CA LEU A 117 -18.99 -14.53 0.35
C LEU A 117 -18.50 -13.09 0.49
N LEU A 118 -18.83 -12.43 1.61
CA LEU A 118 -18.41 -11.04 1.83
C LEU A 118 -16.89 -10.92 2.00
N GLY A 119 -16.23 -11.91 2.61
CA GLY A 119 -14.80 -11.84 2.91
C GLY A 119 -14.45 -10.63 3.78
N ARG A 120 -13.17 -10.24 3.76
CA ARG A 120 -12.70 -9.02 4.44
C ARG A 120 -13.22 -7.78 3.70
N THR A 121 -14.06 -6.97 4.35
CA THR A 121 -14.64 -5.77 3.73
C THR A 121 -14.98 -4.67 4.72
N LEU A 122 -15.09 -3.44 4.21
CA LEU A 122 -15.55 -2.25 4.92
C LEU A 122 -16.94 -1.77 4.43
N ASP A 123 -17.57 -2.45 3.48
CA ASP A 123 -18.79 -1.96 2.79
C ASP A 123 -19.95 -1.63 3.73
N TYR A 124 -20.05 -2.34 4.85
CA TYR A 124 -21.13 -2.21 5.84
C TYR A 124 -20.65 -1.56 7.15
N VAL A 125 -19.40 -1.11 7.20
CA VAL A 125 -18.83 -0.48 8.39
C VAL A 125 -19.22 1.00 8.38
N GLY A 126 -19.70 1.50 9.53
CA GLY A 126 -20.00 2.92 9.71
C GLY A 126 -18.76 3.78 9.48
N ARG A 127 -18.87 4.85 8.69
CA ARG A 127 -17.76 5.75 8.36
C ARG A 127 -17.53 6.77 9.47
N LEU A 128 -17.29 6.27 10.67
CA LEU A 128 -16.99 7.05 11.87
C LEU A 128 -15.51 6.88 12.21
N LEU A 129 -14.87 7.96 12.65
CA LEU A 129 -13.49 7.89 13.13
C LEU A 129 -13.46 7.10 14.43
N ASP A 130 -12.63 6.06 14.49
CA ASP A 130 -12.43 5.28 15.71
C ASP A 130 -11.56 6.09 16.69
N LEU A 131 -12.16 6.51 17.81
CA LEU A 131 -11.51 7.27 18.87
C LEU A 131 -11.16 6.38 20.08
N MET A 132 -11.06 5.07 19.88
CA MET A 132 -10.61 4.15 20.92
C MET A 132 -9.25 4.55 21.50
N PRO A 133 -9.07 4.53 22.82
CA PRO A 133 -7.76 4.73 23.43
C PRO A 133 -6.74 3.68 22.94
N GLU A 134 -5.53 4.11 22.60
CA GLU A 134 -4.46 3.28 22.01
C GLU A 134 -4.18 1.99 22.79
N GLU A 135 -4.12 2.06 24.12
CA GLU A 135 -3.87 0.88 24.96
C GLU A 135 -4.98 -0.17 24.83
N GLN A 136 -6.24 0.26 24.67
CA GLN A 136 -7.36 -0.65 24.42
C GLN A 136 -7.30 -1.23 23.00
N ALA A 137 -6.90 -0.42 22.02
CA ALA A 137 -6.75 -0.88 20.63
C ALA A 137 -5.66 -1.96 20.51
N LYS A 138 -4.51 -1.76 21.17
CA LYS A 138 -3.42 -2.76 21.25
C LYS A 138 -3.89 -4.05 21.92
N ALA A 139 -4.57 -3.96 23.06
CA ALA A 139 -5.09 -5.14 23.77
C ALA A 139 -6.12 -5.94 22.96
N ARG A 140 -6.80 -5.33 21.98
CA ARG A 140 -7.67 -6.05 21.04
C ARG A 140 -6.89 -6.84 19.99
N ALA A 141 -5.73 -6.34 19.56
CA ALA A 141 -4.90 -7.01 18.56
C ALA A 141 -4.36 -8.36 19.06
N ASP A 142 -4.19 -8.51 20.38
CA ASP A 142 -3.69 -9.73 21.02
C ASP A 142 -4.80 -10.74 21.36
N ARG A 143 -6.07 -10.43 21.06
CA ARG A 143 -7.16 -11.38 21.31
C ARG A 143 -7.10 -12.51 20.27
N PRO A 144 -7.26 -13.78 20.69
CA PRO A 144 -7.39 -14.87 19.75
C PRO A 144 -8.62 -14.64 18.87
N GLU A 145 -8.49 -15.04 17.60
CA GLU A 145 -9.62 -15.03 16.67
C GLU A 145 -10.74 -15.89 17.27
N PRO A 146 -11.99 -15.39 17.31
CA PRO A 146 -13.10 -16.20 17.83
C PRO A 146 -13.17 -17.49 17.03
N ALA A 147 -13.39 -18.61 17.73
CA ALA A 147 -13.60 -19.89 17.07
C ALA A 147 -14.73 -19.74 16.03
N PRO A 148 -14.61 -20.37 14.85
CA PRO A 148 -15.70 -20.35 13.88
C PRO A 148 -16.98 -20.83 14.57
N ASP A 149 -18.10 -20.14 14.33
CA ASP A 149 -19.39 -20.55 14.88
C ASP A 149 -19.65 -22.01 14.50
N PRO A 150 -20.08 -22.87 15.45
CA PRO A 150 -20.51 -24.21 15.10
C PRO A 150 -21.73 -24.10 14.18
N GLU A 151 -21.65 -24.75 13.02
CA GLU A 151 -22.74 -24.84 12.02
C GLU A 151 -24.06 -25.36 12.63
#